data_AF-A1SXN9-F1
#
_entry.id   AF-A1SXN9-F1
#
_cell.length_a   1.000
_cell.length_b   1.000
_cell.length_c   1.000
_cell.angle_alpha   90.00
_cell.angle_beta   90.00
_cell.angle_gamma   90.00
#
_symmetry.space_group_name_H-M   'P 1'
#
loop_
_entity.id
_entity.type
_entity.pdbx_description
1 polymer ?
#
loop_
_entity_poly.entity_id
_entity_poly.type
_entity_poly.pdbx_seq_one_letter_code
_entity_poly.pdbx_strand_id
1 'polypeptide(L)'
;MNIFILDNDIGTCAQYHCDQHVIKMILESVQILCTVLNKKGFSTPYKSTHANHPSVLWAEASFDNFLWLSDLTLELNKEYKYRYDKQTDHKSIVVLSEISQYSFLSIGLTTFPQAMPEQYKVANDPVLAYRNFYRGDKAKFAKWTKRAPPEWFKD
;
A
#
# COMPACT_ATOMS: atom_id res chain seq x y z
N MET A 1 8.06 -3.71 -4.99
CA MET A 1 6.75 -3.46 -4.37
C MET A 1 6.93 -3.36 -2.88
N ASN A 2 6.26 -2.43 -2.22
CA ASN A 2 6.23 -2.33 -0.76
C ASN A 2 4.79 -2.09 -0.32
N ILE A 3 4.44 -2.38 0.93
CA ILE A 3 3.19 -1.89 1.52
C ILE A 3 3.63 -0.95 2.63
N PHE A 4 3.64 0.35 2.34
CA PHE A 4 4.13 1.35 3.27
C PHE A 4 3.10 1.62 4.36
N ILE A 5 3.10 0.83 5.42
CA ILE A 5 2.33 1.09 6.64
C ILE A 5 3.02 2.23 7.42
N LEU A 6 2.50 3.45 7.31
CA LEU A 6 3.08 4.65 7.93
C LEU A 6 2.29 5.12 9.17
N ASP A 7 1.10 4.58 9.37
CA ASP A 7 0.26 4.77 10.55
C ASP A 7 -0.70 3.58 10.69
N ASN A 8 -1.20 3.33 11.90
CA ASN A 8 -2.20 2.27 12.13
C ASN A 8 -3.60 2.70 11.65
N ASP A 9 -3.88 4.00 11.64
CA ASP A 9 -5.07 4.55 11.00
C ASP A 9 -4.84 4.66 9.47
N ILE A 10 -5.71 4.05 8.67
CA ILE A 10 -5.53 3.94 7.21
C ILE A 10 -5.58 5.32 6.53
N GLY A 11 -6.49 6.20 6.96
CA GLY A 11 -6.61 7.55 6.39
C GLY A 11 -5.35 8.38 6.65
N THR A 12 -4.84 8.34 7.88
CA THR A 12 -3.58 8.97 8.28
C THR A 12 -2.39 8.35 7.55
N CYS A 13 -2.35 7.03 7.42
CA CYS A 13 -1.34 6.29 6.67
C CYS A 13 -1.27 6.77 5.21
N ALA A 14 -2.41 6.91 4.53
CA ALA A 14 -2.47 7.45 3.17
C ALA A 14 -1.98 8.90 3.10
N GLN A 15 -2.39 9.77 4.04
CA GLN A 15 -1.91 11.16 4.12
C GLN A 15 -0.39 11.25 4.38
N TYR A 16 0.20 10.25 5.01
CA TYR A 16 1.65 10.21 5.24
C TYR A 16 2.47 9.76 4.03
N HIS A 17 1.85 9.17 3.00
CA HIS A 17 2.57 8.86 1.77
C HIS A 17 3.06 10.15 1.11
N CYS A 18 4.32 10.12 0.64
CA CYS A 18 4.82 11.22 -0.18
C CYS A 18 4.19 11.17 -1.57
N ASP A 19 4.17 12.31 -2.25
CA ASP A 19 3.49 12.54 -3.52
C ASP A 19 3.76 11.43 -4.55
N GLN A 20 5.02 11.08 -4.79
CA GLN A 20 5.36 10.01 -5.74
C GLN A 20 4.77 8.66 -5.35
N HIS A 21 4.74 8.34 -4.05
CA HIS A 21 4.18 7.10 -3.57
C HIS A 21 2.65 7.10 -3.55
N VAL A 22 1.99 8.25 -3.36
CA VAL A 22 0.52 8.34 -3.47
C VAL A 22 0.03 7.77 -4.80
N ILE A 23 0.66 8.17 -5.93
CA ILE A 23 0.28 7.65 -7.26
C ILE A 23 0.76 6.22 -7.44
N LYS A 24 2.06 5.98 -7.21
CA LYS A 24 2.71 4.71 -7.52
C LYS A 24 2.08 3.54 -6.77
N MET A 25 1.71 3.77 -5.51
CA MET A 25 1.17 2.72 -4.66
C MET A 25 -0.24 2.30 -5.04
N ILE A 26 -1.02 3.13 -5.73
CA ILE A 26 -2.34 2.70 -6.22
C ILE A 26 -2.17 1.58 -7.26
N LEU A 27 -1.28 1.76 -8.24
CA LEU A 27 -1.02 0.73 -9.26
C LEU A 27 -0.42 -0.53 -8.64
N GLU A 28 0.65 -0.38 -7.84
CA GLU A 28 1.35 -1.51 -7.24
C GLU A 28 0.45 -2.33 -6.31
N SER A 29 -0.42 -1.67 -5.53
CA SER A 29 -1.35 -2.38 -4.63
C SER A 29 -2.36 -3.20 -5.40
N VAL A 30 -2.95 -2.66 -6.47
CA VAL A 30 -3.91 -3.41 -7.29
C VAL A 30 -3.22 -4.57 -8.03
N GLN A 31 -1.96 -4.42 -8.44
CA GLN A 31 -1.17 -5.53 -8.99
C GLN A 31 -0.90 -6.63 -7.94
N ILE A 32 -0.64 -6.27 -6.68
CA ILE A 32 -0.55 -7.24 -5.57
C ILE A 32 -1.87 -8.00 -5.44
N LEU A 33 -3.00 -7.29 -5.33
CA LEU A 33 -4.32 -7.87 -5.13
C LEU A 33 -4.72 -8.81 -6.29
N CYS A 34 -4.49 -8.39 -7.53
CA CYS A 34 -4.69 -9.24 -8.71
C CYS A 34 -3.80 -10.49 -8.68
N THR A 35 -2.53 -10.34 -8.29
CA THR A 35 -1.61 -11.48 -8.16
C THR A 35 -2.11 -12.49 -7.12
N VAL A 36 -2.59 -12.02 -5.97
CA VAL A 36 -3.19 -12.88 -4.92
C VAL A 36 -4.36 -13.68 -5.48
N LEU A 37 -5.29 -13.02 -6.19
CA LEU A 37 -6.48 -13.67 -6.74
C LEU A 37 -6.14 -14.65 -7.87
N ASN A 38 -5.21 -14.29 -8.76
CA ASN A 38 -4.71 -15.19 -9.79
C ASN A 38 -4.10 -16.47 -9.20
N LYS A 39 -3.34 -16.37 -8.09
CA LYS A 39 -2.78 -17.53 -7.38
C LYS A 39 -3.86 -18.45 -6.82
N LYS A 40 -5.04 -17.90 -6.48
CA LYS A 40 -6.21 -18.64 -6.01
C LYS A 40 -7.08 -19.18 -7.16
N GLY A 41 -6.67 -19.01 -8.42
CA GLY A 41 -7.37 -19.54 -9.60
C GLY A 41 -8.43 -18.61 -10.19
N PHE A 42 -8.57 -17.38 -9.69
CA PHE A 42 -9.47 -16.40 -10.29
C PHE A 42 -8.84 -15.75 -11.54
N SER A 43 -9.68 -15.18 -12.40
CA SER A 43 -9.24 -14.38 -13.54
C SER A 43 -9.32 -12.90 -13.16
N THR A 44 -8.19 -12.18 -13.25
CA THR A 44 -8.15 -10.74 -12.95
C THR A 44 -7.53 -9.93 -14.11
N PRO A 45 -7.84 -8.63 -14.22
CA PRO A 45 -7.35 -7.80 -15.33
C PRO A 45 -5.83 -7.61 -15.38
N TYR A 46 -5.14 -7.61 -14.23
CA TYR A 46 -3.69 -7.55 -14.19
C TYR A 46 -3.07 -8.94 -14.08
N LYS A 47 -2.04 -9.19 -14.91
CA LYS A 47 -1.22 -10.40 -14.83
C LYS A 47 -0.46 -10.43 -13.49
N SER A 48 -0.24 -11.64 -12.98
CA SER A 48 0.54 -11.86 -11.77
C SER A 48 1.96 -11.30 -11.89
N THR A 49 2.40 -10.59 -10.85
CA THR A 49 3.76 -10.05 -10.74
C THR A 49 4.33 -10.33 -9.36
N HIS A 50 5.63 -10.63 -9.27
CA HIS A 50 6.34 -10.77 -7.99
C HIS A 50 5.63 -11.73 -7.00
N ALA A 51 5.11 -12.86 -7.47
CA ALA A 51 4.23 -13.77 -6.72
C ALA A 51 4.77 -14.28 -5.37
N ASN A 52 6.10 -14.27 -5.21
CA ASN A 52 6.81 -14.70 -4.00
C ASN A 52 7.32 -13.52 -3.15
N HIS A 53 6.96 -12.29 -3.51
CA HIS A 53 7.37 -11.10 -2.76
C HIS A 53 6.64 -11.04 -1.41
N PRO A 54 7.31 -10.62 -0.31
CA PRO A 54 6.70 -10.58 1.02
C PRO A 54 5.34 -9.88 1.09
N SER A 55 5.18 -8.74 0.41
CA SER A 55 3.89 -8.04 0.31
C SER A 55 2.76 -8.87 -0.33
N VAL A 56 3.08 -9.67 -1.36
CA VAL A 56 2.08 -10.54 -2.01
C VAL A 56 1.70 -11.69 -1.10
N LEU A 57 2.70 -12.32 -0.47
CA LEU A 57 2.48 -13.41 0.48
C LEU A 57 1.66 -12.93 1.69
N TRP A 58 1.92 -11.72 2.19
CA TRP A 58 1.14 -11.12 3.26
C TRP A 58 -0.32 -10.88 2.83
N ALA A 59 -0.54 -10.25 1.67
CA ALA A 59 -1.90 -10.00 1.18
C ALA A 59 -2.66 -11.31 0.87
N GLU A 60 -1.96 -12.39 0.51
CA GLU A 60 -2.54 -13.71 0.27
C GLU A 60 -2.92 -14.47 1.55
N ALA A 61 -2.18 -14.24 2.63
CA ALA A 61 -2.26 -15.02 3.87
C ALA A 61 -3.63 -14.91 4.57
N SER A 62 -4.30 -13.76 4.42
CA SER A 62 -5.60 -13.51 5.04
C SER A 62 -6.41 -12.56 4.16
N PHE A 63 -7.72 -12.81 4.02
CA PHE A 63 -8.58 -11.87 3.31
C PHE A 63 -8.67 -10.51 4.03
N ASP A 64 -8.48 -10.45 5.34
CA ASP A 64 -8.39 -9.15 6.06
C ASP A 64 -7.16 -8.33 5.64
N ASN A 65 -6.04 -8.99 5.32
CA ASN A 65 -4.86 -8.29 4.76
C ASN A 65 -5.14 -7.74 3.36
N PHE A 66 -5.85 -8.54 2.54
CA PHE A 66 -6.30 -8.14 1.21
C PHE A 66 -7.24 -6.92 1.28
N LEU A 67 -8.22 -6.96 2.20
CA LEU A 67 -9.15 -5.85 2.42
C LEU A 67 -8.42 -4.61 2.93
N TRP A 68 -7.51 -4.75 3.90
CA TRP A 68 -6.71 -3.63 4.39
C TRP A 68 -5.93 -2.93 3.28
N LEU A 69 -5.29 -3.69 2.38
CA LEU A 69 -4.59 -3.11 1.24
C LEU A 69 -5.53 -2.46 0.23
N SER A 70 -6.74 -3.02 0.05
CA SER A 70 -7.79 -2.45 -0.78
C SER A 70 -8.25 -1.09 -0.22
N ASP A 71 -8.49 -1.01 1.09
CA ASP A 71 -8.91 0.21 1.78
C ASP A 71 -7.82 1.29 1.72
N LEU A 72 -6.56 0.93 1.97
CA LEU A 72 -5.44 1.85 1.79
C LEU A 72 -5.36 2.36 0.34
N THR A 73 -5.61 1.48 -0.64
CA THR A 73 -5.60 1.88 -2.06
C THR A 73 -6.67 2.93 -2.37
N LEU A 74 -7.87 2.79 -1.78
CA LEU A 74 -8.95 3.76 -1.92
C LEU A 74 -8.60 5.10 -1.25
N GLU A 75 -8.02 5.08 -0.04
CA GLU A 75 -7.55 6.29 0.64
C GLU A 75 -6.41 6.99 -0.13
N LEU A 76 -5.47 6.23 -0.69
CA LEU A 76 -4.43 6.77 -1.56
C LEU A 76 -5.03 7.42 -2.81
N ASN A 77 -6.12 6.88 -3.38
CA ASN A 77 -6.80 7.52 -4.50
C ASN A 77 -7.47 8.85 -4.09
N LYS A 78 -7.99 8.97 -2.86
CA LYS A 78 -8.48 10.26 -2.34
C LYS A 78 -7.34 11.28 -2.24
N GLU A 79 -6.17 10.87 -1.71
CA GLU A 79 -4.99 11.73 -1.67
C GLU A 79 -4.47 12.07 -3.07
N TYR A 80 -4.50 11.14 -4.02
CA TYR A 80 -4.14 11.39 -5.42
C TYR A 80 -5.01 12.51 -6.01
N LYS A 81 -6.33 12.42 -5.83
CA LYS A 81 -7.26 13.42 -6.32
C LYS A 81 -7.04 14.78 -5.68
N TYR A 82 -6.88 14.78 -4.36
CA TYR A 82 -6.65 16.00 -3.59
C TYR A 82 -5.33 16.69 -3.97
N ARG A 83 -4.20 15.97 -3.94
CA ARG A 83 -2.87 16.56 -4.12
C ARG A 83 -2.56 16.96 -5.56
N TYR A 84 -3.15 16.27 -6.53
CA TYR A 84 -2.89 16.47 -7.95
C TYR A 84 -4.06 17.11 -8.72
N ASP A 85 -5.06 17.65 -8.02
CA ASP A 85 -6.27 18.29 -8.59
C ASP A 85 -7.00 17.41 -9.61
N LYS A 86 -7.08 16.10 -9.33
CA LYS A 86 -7.74 15.15 -10.24
C LYS A 86 -9.22 15.04 -9.90
N GLN A 87 -10.03 15.14 -10.94
CA GLN A 87 -11.49 14.97 -10.83
C GLN A 87 -11.91 13.50 -10.96
N THR A 88 -11.08 12.70 -11.62
CA THR A 88 -11.33 11.27 -11.86
C THR A 88 -10.39 10.40 -11.03
N ASP A 89 -10.81 9.17 -10.77
CA ASP A 89 -10.00 8.19 -10.07
C ASP A 89 -8.80 7.72 -10.91
N HIS A 90 -7.77 7.22 -10.22
CA HIS A 90 -6.69 6.52 -10.88
C HIS A 90 -7.24 5.28 -11.61
N LYS A 91 -6.73 4.96 -12.80
CA LYS A 91 -7.25 3.87 -13.65
C LYS A 91 -7.33 2.52 -12.94
N SER A 92 -6.39 2.24 -12.03
CA SER A 92 -6.38 0.98 -11.27
C SER A 92 -7.54 0.85 -10.27
N ILE A 93 -8.25 1.93 -9.93
CA ILE A 93 -9.45 1.85 -9.08
C ILE A 93 -10.61 1.14 -9.79
N VAL A 94 -10.69 1.26 -11.12
CA VAL A 94 -11.65 0.47 -11.90
C VAL A 94 -11.37 -1.02 -11.73
N VAL A 95 -10.10 -1.42 -11.86
CA VAL A 95 -9.66 -2.81 -11.66
C VAL A 95 -9.91 -3.27 -10.21
N LEU A 96 -9.67 -2.41 -9.22
CA LEU A 96 -9.97 -2.71 -7.83
C LEU A 96 -11.46 -3.02 -7.61
N SER A 97 -12.35 -2.23 -8.25
CA SER A 97 -13.79 -2.46 -8.20
C SER A 97 -14.22 -3.76 -8.91
N GLU A 98 -13.52 -4.18 -9.97
CA GLU A 98 -13.83 -5.44 -10.66
C GLU A 98 -13.49 -6.65 -9.80
N ILE A 99 -12.40 -6.58 -9.03
CA ILE A 99 -11.93 -7.69 -8.20
C ILE A 99 -12.58 -7.73 -6.80
N SER A 100 -13.33 -6.70 -6.40
CA SER A 100 -13.94 -6.62 -5.06
C SER A 100 -15.06 -7.64 -4.83
N GLN A 101 -15.53 -8.30 -5.88
CA GLN A 101 -16.51 -9.38 -5.79
C GLN A 101 -15.95 -10.69 -5.20
N TYR A 102 -14.61 -10.84 -5.20
CA TYR A 102 -13.97 -12.05 -4.75
C TYR A 102 -13.68 -12.02 -3.25
N SER A 103 -13.74 -13.19 -2.62
CA SER A 103 -13.37 -13.39 -1.22
C SER A 103 -12.64 -14.70 -1.04
N PHE A 104 -11.84 -14.81 0.03
CA PHE A 104 -11.21 -16.06 0.43
C PHE A 104 -11.10 -16.12 1.96
N LEU A 105 -10.45 -17.18 2.47
CA LEU A 105 -10.30 -17.39 3.91
C LEU A 105 -9.69 -16.15 4.60
N SER A 106 -10.36 -15.67 5.64
CA SER A 106 -9.83 -14.69 6.57
C SER A 106 -9.34 -15.38 7.84
N ILE A 107 -8.18 -14.94 8.34
CA ILE A 107 -7.60 -15.40 9.62
C ILE A 107 -7.24 -14.21 10.53
N GLY A 108 -7.81 -13.02 10.27
CA GLY A 108 -7.41 -11.79 10.94
C GLY A 108 -6.33 -11.02 10.18
N LEU A 109 -6.14 -9.75 10.55
CA LEU A 109 -5.02 -8.93 10.08
C LEU A 109 -3.71 -9.46 10.66
N THR A 110 -2.77 -9.86 9.80
CA THR A 110 -1.47 -10.39 10.23
C THR A 110 -0.37 -9.33 10.17
N THR A 111 0.75 -9.58 10.84
CA THR A 111 1.86 -8.63 10.91
C THR A 111 2.36 -8.20 9.53
N PHE A 112 2.44 -6.89 9.30
CA PHE A 112 2.93 -6.32 8.04
C PHE A 112 4.39 -6.72 7.76
N PRO A 113 4.71 -7.12 6.51
CA PRO A 113 6.06 -7.49 6.14
C PRO A 113 6.93 -6.24 6.04
N GLN A 114 8.18 -6.33 6.51
CA GLN A 114 9.16 -5.25 6.37
C GLN A 114 10.04 -5.51 5.14
N ALA A 115 9.49 -5.26 3.95
CA ALA A 115 10.16 -5.47 2.66
C ALA A 115 11.17 -4.34 2.32
N MET A 116 12.14 -4.16 3.21
CA MET A 116 13.12 -3.09 3.21
C MET A 116 14.51 -3.60 3.65
N PRO A 117 15.59 -2.81 3.43
CA PRO A 117 16.92 -3.13 3.95
C PRO A 117 16.95 -3.35 5.47
N GLU A 118 17.85 -4.22 5.94
CA GLU A 118 17.91 -4.66 7.34
C GLU A 118 18.07 -3.50 8.33
N GLN A 119 18.84 -2.47 7.97
CA GLN A 119 19.09 -1.32 8.85
C GLN A 119 17.84 -0.50 9.21
N TYR A 120 16.74 -0.66 8.48
CA TYR A 120 15.49 0.03 8.76
C TYR A 120 14.49 -0.83 9.55
N LYS A 121 14.72 -2.14 9.62
CA LYS A 121 13.75 -3.04 10.25
C LYS A 121 13.69 -2.82 11.76
N VAL A 122 12.49 -2.94 12.30
CA VAL A 122 12.22 -2.82 13.73
C VAL A 122 11.37 -3.99 14.17
N ALA A 123 11.87 -4.76 15.13
CA ALA A 123 11.14 -5.90 15.66
C ALA A 123 9.78 -5.46 16.24
N ASN A 124 8.71 -6.13 15.83
CA ASN A 124 7.33 -5.88 16.27
C ASN A 124 6.77 -4.47 16.00
N ASP A 125 7.45 -3.63 15.21
CA ASP A 125 6.95 -2.29 14.85
C ASP A 125 7.17 -1.97 13.36
N PRO A 126 6.32 -2.50 12.47
CA PRO A 126 6.38 -2.21 11.05
C PRO A 126 6.18 -0.72 10.73
N VAL A 127 5.41 0.01 11.54
CA VAL A 127 5.16 1.45 11.34
C VAL A 127 6.46 2.22 11.49
N LEU A 128 7.17 2.02 12.61
CA LEU A 128 8.47 2.67 12.83
C LEU A 128 9.49 2.25 11.76
N ALA A 129 9.49 0.98 11.36
CA ALA A 129 10.39 0.50 10.31
C ALA A 129 10.16 1.24 8.97
N TYR A 130 8.91 1.39 8.54
CA TYR A 130 8.60 2.09 7.30
C TYR A 130 8.81 3.61 7.40
N ARG A 131 8.60 4.22 8.57
CA ARG A 131 8.97 5.63 8.83
C ARG A 131 10.47 5.85 8.75
N ASN A 132 11.28 4.95 9.33
CA ASN A 132 12.74 4.96 9.19
C ASN A 132 13.18 4.82 7.73
N PHE A 133 12.54 3.92 6.99
CA PHE A 133 12.81 3.75 5.57
C PHE A 133 12.47 5.00 4.75
N TYR A 134 11.38 5.70 5.10
CA TYR A 134 11.03 6.98 4.50
C TYR A 134 12.11 8.05 4.76
N ARG A 135 12.52 8.22 6.02
CA ARG A 135 13.55 9.20 6.41
C ARG A 135 14.91 8.93 5.77
N GLY A 136 15.32 7.66 5.69
CA GLY A 136 16.60 7.30 5.09
C GLY A 136 16.58 7.35 3.56
N ASP A 137 15.89 6.40 2.95
CA ASP A 137 16.01 6.13 1.51
C ASP A 137 15.06 6.95 0.64
N LYS A 138 13.96 7.47 1.21
CA LYS A 138 12.93 8.18 0.44
C LYS A 138 13.04 9.70 0.57
N ALA A 139 13.79 10.20 1.56
CA ALA A 139 13.82 11.62 1.86
C ALA A 139 14.31 12.50 0.72
N LYS A 140 15.23 11.99 -0.12
CA LYS A 140 15.79 12.74 -1.26
C LYS A 140 14.74 13.22 -2.27
N PHE A 141 13.57 12.57 -2.34
CA PHE A 141 12.50 12.93 -3.26
C PHE A 141 11.14 13.14 -2.58
N ALA A 142 11.07 12.98 -1.25
CA ALA A 142 9.80 13.04 -0.54
C ALA A 142 9.25 14.47 -0.51
N LYS A 143 8.01 14.61 -0.98
CA LYS A 143 7.22 15.83 -0.98
C LYS A 143 5.80 15.50 -0.56
N TRP A 144 5.10 16.47 0.04
CA TRP A 144 3.73 16.35 0.49
C TRP A 144 2.91 17.56 0.01
N THR A 145 2.66 17.64 -1.29
CA THR A 145 1.93 18.77 -1.88
C THR A 145 0.53 18.88 -1.26
N LYS A 146 0.12 20.10 -0.87
CA LYS A 146 -1.15 20.40 -0.14
C LYS A 146 -1.32 19.72 1.23
N ARG A 147 -0.26 19.16 1.79
CA ARG A 147 -0.20 18.62 3.14
C ARG A 147 1.06 19.15 3.84
N ALA A 148 1.06 19.17 5.16
CA ALA A 148 2.32 19.33 5.88
C ALA A 148 3.09 18.00 5.81
N PRO A 149 4.44 18.02 5.73
CA PRO A 149 5.22 16.82 5.98
C PRO A 149 4.89 16.26 7.38
N PRO A 150 4.82 14.93 7.55
CA PRO A 150 4.56 14.32 8.84
C PRO A 150 5.58 14.76 9.89
N GLU A 151 5.16 14.89 11.15
CA GLU A 151 6.04 15.32 12.25
C GLU A 151 7.25 14.39 12.39
N TRP A 152 6.98 13.08 12.41
CA TRP A 152 8.01 12.03 12.50
C TRP A 152 9.04 12.03 11.35
N PHE A 153 8.78 12.76 10.26
CA PHE A 153 9.69 12.83 9.11
C PHE A 153 10.77 13.92 9.29
N LYS A 154 10.55 14.88 10.19
CA LYS A 154 11.47 16.01 10.44
C LYS A 154 12.55 15.69 11.50
N ASP A 155 12.40 14.58 12.20
CA ASP A 155 13.31 14.11 13.26
C ASP A 155 14.51 13.33 12.71
#